data_AF-A0A7C1KKN6-F1
#
_entry.id   AF-A0A7C1KKN6-F1
#
_cell.length_a   1.000
_cell.length_b   1.000
_cell.length_c   1.000
_cell.angle_alpha   90.00
_cell.angle_beta   90.00
_cell.angle_gamma   90.00
#
_symmetry.space_group_name_H-M   'P 1'
#
loop_
_entity.id
_entity.type
_entity.pdbx_description
1 polymer ?
#
loop_
_entity_poly.entity_id
_entity_poly.type
_entity_poly.pdbx_seq_one_letter_code
_entity_poly.pdbx_strand_id
1 'polypeptide(L)'
;MKTCRKCRVNKPDSEFYKNKRLVDGLYSYCKKCHYSYSKVSLRKWQKRQKTPPYQEYQRIYAKKYNRVNRKRLTEYIKKYCKQRGRIDPKFRLDKNIGSAISVSLKGEKAGQSWVKIIGYSLDKLIQRLEFQFTPQISWANYGSYWWVDHILPRSWFNYKEPEDVGFKICWSLENLQPLEKITNIKKSNKF
;
A
#
# COMPACT_ATOMS: atom_id res chain seq x y z
N MET A 1 38.97 -28.92 0.12
CA MET A 1 38.03 -30.06 -0.05
C MET A 1 37.27 -30.25 1.25
N LYS A 2 35.95 -30.42 1.22
CA LYS A 2 35.11 -30.53 2.42
C LYS A 2 33.97 -31.52 2.23
N THR A 3 33.67 -32.30 3.26
CA THR A 3 32.54 -33.22 3.26
C THR A 3 31.26 -32.51 3.72
N CYS A 4 30.22 -32.56 2.88
CA CYS A 4 28.91 -32.02 3.22
C CYS A 4 28.24 -32.84 4.34
N ARG A 5 27.87 -32.22 5.45
CA ARG A 5 27.23 -32.93 6.58
C ARG A 5 25.83 -33.48 6.27
N LYS A 6 25.19 -33.05 5.18
CA LYS A 6 23.84 -33.49 4.78
C LYS A 6 23.86 -34.66 3.80
N CYS A 7 24.59 -34.55 2.68
CA CYS A 7 24.67 -35.63 1.69
C CYS A 7 25.89 -36.54 1.86
N ARG A 8 26.80 -36.22 2.79
CA ARG A 8 28.02 -36.98 3.10
C ARG A 8 29.03 -37.14 1.94
N VAL A 9 28.88 -36.34 0.89
CA VAL A 9 29.80 -36.33 -0.28
C VAL A 9 30.92 -35.31 -0.06
N ASN A 10 32.16 -35.70 -0.37
CA ASN A 10 33.33 -34.80 -0.41
C ASN A 10 33.27 -33.94 -1.69
N LYS A 11 33.39 -32.63 -1.54
CA LYS A 11 33.23 -31.65 -2.62
C LYS A 11 34.30 -30.55 -2.50
N PRO A 12 34.63 -29.87 -3.61
CA PRO A 12 35.52 -28.72 -3.56
C PRO A 12 34.89 -27.58 -2.75
N ASP A 13 35.72 -26.70 -2.21
CA ASP A 13 35.29 -25.63 -1.31
C ASP A 13 34.36 -24.62 -2.01
N SER A 14 34.48 -24.52 -3.35
CA SER A 14 33.58 -23.76 -4.22
C SER A 14 32.13 -24.23 -4.18
N GLU A 15 31.87 -25.48 -3.78
CA GLU A 15 30.52 -26.04 -3.63
C GLU A 15 29.87 -25.69 -2.28
N PHE A 16 30.52 -24.88 -1.44
CA PHE A 16 30.02 -24.43 -0.15
C PHE A 16 29.88 -22.91 -0.11
N TYR A 17 29.00 -22.41 0.76
CA TYR A 17 28.91 -20.97 1.02
C TYR A 17 29.99 -20.55 2.02
N LYS A 18 30.52 -19.32 1.89
CA LYS A 18 31.46 -18.76 2.87
C LYS A 18 30.72 -18.38 4.15
N ASN A 19 31.30 -18.73 5.29
CA ASN A 19 30.81 -18.34 6.61
C ASN A 19 31.97 -18.04 7.55
N LYS A 20 32.24 -16.74 7.75
CA LYS A 20 33.35 -16.24 8.57
C LYS A 20 33.27 -16.60 10.06
N ARG A 21 32.11 -17.12 10.52
CA ARG A 21 31.93 -17.55 11.91
C ARG A 21 32.42 -18.97 12.17
N LEU A 22 32.72 -19.74 11.13
CA LEU A 22 33.18 -21.12 11.25
C LEU A 22 34.70 -21.18 11.08
N VAL A 23 35.34 -22.12 11.78
CA VAL A 23 36.81 -22.26 11.84
C VAL A 23 37.45 -22.37 10.46
N ASP A 24 36.84 -23.14 9.55
CA ASP A 24 37.33 -23.32 8.18
C ASP A 24 36.72 -22.35 7.16
N GLY A 25 35.92 -21.38 7.63
CA GLY A 25 35.31 -20.36 6.77
C GLY A 25 34.22 -20.88 5.82
N LEU A 26 33.81 -22.15 5.90
CA LEU A 26 32.88 -22.79 4.97
C LEU A 26 31.65 -23.38 5.66
N TYR A 27 30.48 -23.17 5.07
CA TYR A 27 29.22 -23.69 5.60
C TYR A 27 29.20 -25.23 5.65
N SER A 28 28.48 -25.80 6.62
CA SER A 28 28.47 -27.25 6.87
C SER A 28 27.78 -28.08 5.77
N TYR A 29 26.88 -27.46 5.00
CA TYR A 29 26.17 -28.06 3.88
C TYR A 29 26.67 -27.49 2.55
N CYS A 30 26.79 -28.34 1.53
CA CYS A 30 27.02 -27.87 0.17
C CYS A 30 25.84 -27.03 -0.32
N LYS A 31 26.05 -26.19 -1.34
CA LYS A 31 25.07 -25.26 -1.90
C LYS A 31 23.73 -25.93 -2.22
N LYS A 32 23.75 -27.10 -2.87
CA LYS A 32 22.53 -27.89 -3.19
C LYS A 32 21.77 -28.34 -1.93
N CYS A 33 22.50 -28.84 -0.94
CA CYS A 33 21.94 -29.28 0.35
C CYS A 33 21.38 -28.12 1.18
N HIS A 34 22.07 -26.98 1.16
CA HIS A 34 21.61 -25.74 1.78
C HIS A 34 20.34 -25.23 1.09
N TYR A 35 20.34 -25.11 -0.25
CA TYR A 35 19.17 -24.67 -1.02
C TYR A 35 17.92 -25.52 -0.73
N SER A 36 18.05 -26.85 -0.77
CA SER A 36 16.94 -27.75 -0.44
C SER A 36 16.44 -27.58 1.00
N TYR A 37 17.35 -27.39 1.96
CA TYR A 37 16.99 -27.09 3.36
C TYR A 37 16.26 -25.75 3.48
N SER A 38 16.81 -24.68 2.90
CA SER A 38 16.22 -23.35 2.90
C SER A 38 14.82 -23.35 2.29
N LYS A 39 14.58 -24.12 1.21
CA LYS A 39 13.25 -24.27 0.59
C LYS A 39 12.24 -24.88 1.55
N VAL A 40 12.62 -25.91 2.31
CA VAL A 40 11.75 -26.52 3.33
C VAL A 40 11.48 -25.55 4.49
N SER A 41 12.51 -24.88 5.00
CA SER A 41 12.38 -23.91 6.08
C SER A 41 11.51 -22.73 5.68
N LEU A 42 11.64 -22.22 4.45
CA LEU A 42 10.78 -21.18 3.90
C LEU A 42 9.32 -21.64 3.86
N ARG A 43 9.04 -22.85 3.36
CA ARG A 43 7.68 -23.40 3.34
C ARG A 43 7.08 -23.52 4.75
N LYS A 44 7.86 -24.00 5.73
CA LYS A 44 7.42 -24.07 7.13
C LYS A 44 7.11 -22.68 7.69
N TRP A 45 7.99 -21.71 7.44
CA TRP A 45 7.77 -20.32 7.85
C TRP A 45 6.51 -19.72 7.20
N GLN A 46 6.32 -19.90 5.89
CA GLN A 46 5.13 -19.45 5.16
C GLN A 46 3.84 -20.06 5.73
N LYS A 47 3.84 -21.36 6.06
CA LYS A 47 2.71 -22.01 6.72
C LYS A 47 2.43 -21.38 8.09
N ARG A 48 3.47 -21.14 8.89
CA ARG A 48 3.35 -20.49 10.20
C ARG A 48 2.80 -19.06 10.10
N GLN A 49 3.17 -18.29 9.08
CA GLN A 49 2.65 -16.94 8.85
C GLN A 49 1.11 -16.90 8.72
N LYS A 50 0.51 -18.01 8.24
CA LYS A 50 -0.93 -18.12 8.03
C LYS A 50 -1.70 -18.63 9.25
N THR A 51 -1.02 -19.01 10.35
CA THR A 51 -1.72 -19.55 11.51
C THR A 51 -2.38 -18.41 12.31
N PRO A 52 -3.61 -18.60 12.84
CA PRO A 52 -4.28 -17.58 13.63
C PRO A 52 -3.44 -17.04 14.81
N PRO A 53 -2.72 -17.88 15.60
CA PRO A 53 -1.88 -17.38 16.69
C PRO A 53 -0.77 -16.44 16.21
N TYR A 54 -0.19 -16.71 15.05
CA TYR A 54 0.89 -15.88 14.52
C TYR A 54 0.35 -14.56 13.94
N GLN A 55 -0.80 -14.59 13.27
CA GLN A 55 -1.46 -13.37 12.79
C GLN A 55 -1.88 -12.46 13.95
N GLU A 56 -2.40 -13.04 15.03
CA GLU A 56 -2.77 -12.28 16.23
C GLU A 56 -1.54 -11.68 16.92
N TYR A 57 -0.46 -12.47 17.05
CA TYR A 57 0.83 -11.97 17.51
C TYR A 57 1.31 -10.77 16.68
N GLN A 58 1.23 -10.86 15.35
CA GLN A 58 1.62 -9.75 14.47
C GLN A 58 0.75 -8.50 14.68
N ARG A 59 -0.57 -8.65 14.85
CA ARG A 59 -1.48 -7.53 15.13
C ARG A 59 -1.14 -6.84 16.44
N ILE A 60 -0.95 -7.61 17.51
CA ILE A 60 -0.58 -7.09 18.83
C ILE A 60 0.76 -6.37 18.76
N TYR A 61 1.76 -6.99 18.13
CA TYR A 61 3.09 -6.41 17.96
C TYR A 61 3.03 -5.10 17.17
N ALA A 62 2.32 -5.07 16.04
CA ALA A 62 2.13 -3.88 15.23
C ALA A 62 1.43 -2.76 16.01
N LYS A 63 0.41 -3.08 16.81
CA LYS A 63 -0.28 -2.11 17.69
C LYS A 63 0.68 -1.52 18.73
N LYS A 64 1.48 -2.36 19.40
CA LYS A 64 2.49 -1.93 20.38
C LYS A 64 3.55 -1.04 19.72
N TYR A 65 4.08 -1.46 18.58
CA TYR A 65 5.08 -0.71 17.82
C TYR A 65 4.55 0.67 17.39
N ASN A 66 3.34 0.72 16.80
CA ASN A 66 2.70 1.96 16.37
C ASN A 66 2.40 2.90 17.54
N ARG A 67 2.00 2.38 18.70
CA ARG A 67 1.76 3.19 19.91
C ARG A 67 3.03 3.86 20.39
N VAL A 68 4.12 3.10 20.54
CA VAL A 68 5.41 3.61 21.03
C VAL A 68 6.04 4.57 20.02
N ASN A 69 5.95 4.26 18.72
CA ASN A 69 6.64 5.03 17.68
C ASN A 69 5.75 6.08 16.98
N ARG A 70 4.53 6.34 17.48
CA ARG A 70 3.53 7.19 16.82
C ARG A 70 4.08 8.54 16.36
N LYS A 71 4.78 9.25 17.24
CA LYS A 71 5.36 10.57 16.96
C LYS A 71 6.39 10.49 15.84
N ARG A 72 7.38 9.61 15.99
CA ARG A 72 8.44 9.35 15.00
C ARG A 72 7.86 8.96 13.63
N LEU A 73 6.89 8.05 13.60
CA LEU A 73 6.24 7.62 12.36
C LEU A 73 5.48 8.79 11.70
N THR A 74 4.78 9.59 12.48
CA THR A 74 4.07 10.77 11.98
C THR A 74 5.02 11.78 11.36
N GLU A 75 6.13 12.09 12.03
CA GLU A 75 7.16 13.00 11.52
C GLU A 75 7.82 12.46 10.25
N TYR A 76 8.15 11.17 10.23
CA TYR A 76 8.69 10.51 9.05
C TYR A 76 7.73 10.62 7.86
N ILE A 77 6.44 10.29 8.05
CA ILE A 77 5.42 10.38 7.00
C ILE A 77 5.26 11.82 6.52
N LYS A 78 5.25 12.81 7.42
CA LYS A 78 5.19 14.23 7.04
C LYS A 78 6.37 14.63 6.15
N LYS A 79 7.60 14.27 6.54
CA LYS A 79 8.82 14.54 5.77
C LYS A 79 8.79 13.85 4.41
N TYR A 80 8.46 12.55 4.38
CA TYR A 80 8.33 11.77 3.15
C TYR A 80 7.31 12.37 2.19
N CYS A 81 6.09 12.65 2.66
CA CYS A 81 5.04 13.24 1.82
C CYS A 81 5.44 14.62 1.28
N LYS A 82 6.15 15.44 2.07
CA LYS A 82 6.66 16.75 1.62
C LYS A 82 7.72 16.60 0.53
N GLN A 83 8.68 15.69 0.73
CA GLN A 83 9.74 15.43 -0.26
C GLN A 83 9.18 14.82 -1.54
N ARG A 84 8.36 13.78 -1.42
CA ARG A 84 7.72 13.13 -2.57
C ARG A 84 6.89 14.12 -3.37
N GLY A 85 6.09 14.97 -2.72
CA GLY A 85 5.30 15.98 -3.43
C GLY A 85 6.13 17.05 -4.16
N ARG A 86 7.42 17.21 -3.85
CA ARG A 86 8.33 18.08 -4.63
C ARG A 86 8.88 17.40 -5.88
N ILE A 87 9.02 16.08 -5.83
CA ILE A 87 9.65 15.27 -6.89
C ILE A 87 8.58 14.73 -7.86
N ASP A 88 7.41 14.39 -7.34
CA ASP A 88 6.31 13.72 -8.03
C ASP A 88 5.08 14.67 -8.09
N PRO A 89 4.94 15.47 -9.18
CA PRO A 89 3.82 16.39 -9.35
C PRO A 89 2.47 15.70 -9.31
N LYS A 90 2.38 14.48 -9.87
CA LYS A 90 1.17 13.66 -9.84
C LYS A 90 0.74 13.35 -8.41
N PHE A 91 1.67 12.87 -7.57
CA PHE A 91 1.39 12.61 -6.16
C PHE A 91 0.93 13.86 -5.42
N ARG A 92 1.54 15.02 -5.71
CA ARG A 92 1.14 16.31 -5.13
C ARG A 92 -0.29 16.69 -5.53
N LEU A 93 -0.63 16.63 -6.81
CA LEU A 93 -1.97 16.91 -7.32
C LEU A 93 -3.00 15.97 -6.70
N ASP A 94 -2.74 14.67 -6.76
CA ASP A 94 -3.67 13.64 -6.27
C ASP A 94 -3.97 13.80 -4.77
N LYS A 95 -2.94 14.11 -4.00
CA LYS A 95 -3.07 14.36 -2.57
C LYS A 95 -3.88 15.63 -2.30
N ASN A 96 -3.60 16.71 -3.01
CA ASN A 96 -4.24 18.01 -2.78
C ASN A 96 -5.72 17.96 -3.16
N ILE A 97 -6.05 17.45 -4.35
CA ILE A 97 -7.43 17.35 -4.85
C ILE A 97 -8.25 16.38 -3.99
N GLY A 98 -7.71 15.17 -3.73
CA GLY A 98 -8.41 14.20 -2.89
C GLY A 98 -8.67 14.71 -1.48
N SER A 99 -7.71 15.44 -0.88
CA SER A 99 -7.90 16.06 0.43
C SER A 99 -8.94 17.17 0.39
N ALA A 100 -8.96 18.00 -0.65
CA ALA A 100 -9.91 19.09 -0.79
C ALA A 100 -11.34 18.57 -0.96
N ILE A 101 -11.54 17.59 -1.85
CA ILE A 101 -12.84 16.93 -2.05
C ILE A 101 -13.33 16.29 -0.74
N SER A 102 -12.47 15.54 -0.04
CA SER A 102 -12.88 14.86 1.19
C SER A 102 -13.30 15.83 2.30
N VAL A 103 -12.62 16.97 2.41
CA VAL A 103 -12.98 18.04 3.36
C VAL A 103 -14.31 18.69 2.95
N SER A 104 -14.48 19.02 1.67
CA SER A 104 -15.75 19.58 1.16
C SER A 104 -16.94 18.65 1.37
N LEU A 105 -16.78 17.34 1.16
CA LEU A 105 -17.85 16.35 1.36
C LEU A 105 -18.25 16.18 2.84
N LYS A 106 -17.40 16.57 3.80
CA LYS A 106 -17.75 16.60 5.22
C LYS A 106 -18.46 17.89 5.63
N GLY A 107 -18.63 18.85 4.73
CA GLY A 107 -19.09 20.19 5.06
C GLY A 107 -18.06 21.02 5.85
N GLU A 108 -16.82 20.55 5.94
CA GLU A 108 -15.74 21.27 6.61
C GLU A 108 -15.09 22.26 5.62
N LYS A 109 -14.90 23.53 6.01
CA LYS A 109 -14.27 24.61 5.22
C LYS A 109 -14.92 24.89 3.85
N ALA A 110 -15.45 26.11 3.68
CA ALA A 110 -16.10 26.59 2.46
C ALA A 110 -15.19 26.77 1.21
N GLY A 111 -13.92 26.37 1.27
CA GLY A 111 -12.96 26.57 0.18
C GLY A 111 -13.12 25.54 -0.93
N GLN A 112 -13.81 25.90 -2.01
CA GLN A 112 -14.02 25.05 -3.19
C GLN A 112 -13.07 25.39 -4.35
N SER A 113 -11.84 25.81 -4.07
CA SER A 113 -10.88 26.18 -5.14
C SER A 113 -10.62 25.04 -6.14
N TRP A 114 -10.79 23.79 -5.69
CA TRP A 114 -10.71 22.61 -6.54
C TRP A 114 -11.78 22.58 -7.64
N VAL A 115 -12.98 23.12 -7.41
CA VAL A 115 -14.07 23.15 -8.41
C VAL A 115 -13.61 23.84 -9.70
N LYS A 116 -12.81 24.91 -9.59
CA LYS A 116 -12.21 25.61 -10.75
C LYS A 116 -11.23 24.74 -11.53
N ILE A 117 -10.58 23.79 -10.86
CA ILE A 117 -9.55 22.91 -11.45
C ILE A 117 -10.20 21.76 -12.22
N ILE A 118 -11.22 21.11 -11.63
CA ILE A 118 -11.82 19.88 -12.19
C ILE A 118 -13.03 20.17 -13.10
N GLY A 119 -13.63 21.36 -12.97
CA GLY A 119 -14.67 21.84 -13.89
C GLY A 119 -16.10 21.41 -13.56
N TYR A 120 -16.37 20.88 -12.37
CA TYR A 120 -17.72 20.59 -11.89
C TYR A 120 -17.92 21.02 -10.43
N SER A 121 -19.16 21.34 -10.05
CA SER A 121 -19.51 21.80 -8.70
C SER A 121 -19.55 20.67 -7.67
N LEU A 122 -19.43 21.03 -6.39
CA LEU A 122 -19.64 20.09 -5.28
C LEU A 122 -21.02 19.42 -5.35
N ASP A 123 -22.07 20.16 -5.69
CA ASP A 123 -23.43 19.61 -5.77
C ASP A 123 -23.57 18.54 -6.85
N LYS A 124 -22.91 18.73 -8.01
CA LYS A 124 -22.90 17.71 -9.07
C LYS A 124 -22.17 16.45 -8.64
N LEU A 125 -21.08 16.59 -7.88
CA LEU A 125 -20.39 15.44 -7.29
C LEU A 125 -21.26 14.70 -6.28
N ILE A 126 -21.92 15.43 -5.37
CA ILE A 126 -22.83 14.86 -4.37
C ILE A 126 -23.94 14.08 -5.07
N GLN A 127 -24.65 14.70 -6.01
CA GLN A 127 -25.73 14.06 -6.78
C GLN A 127 -25.25 12.79 -7.48
N ARG A 128 -24.06 12.84 -8.11
CA ARG A 128 -23.48 11.67 -8.80
C ARG A 128 -23.14 10.53 -7.84
N LEU A 129 -22.63 10.84 -6.65
CA LEU A 129 -22.30 9.83 -5.65
C LEU A 129 -23.56 9.24 -5.01
N GLU A 130 -24.53 10.07 -4.64
CA GLU A 130 -25.82 9.65 -4.08
C GLU A 130 -26.59 8.74 -5.03
N PHE A 131 -26.55 9.02 -6.33
CA PHE A 131 -27.15 8.16 -7.35
C PHE A 131 -26.58 6.74 -7.35
N GLN A 132 -25.34 6.56 -6.86
CA GLN A 132 -24.66 5.26 -6.76
C GLN A 132 -24.78 4.64 -5.36
N PHE A 133 -25.53 5.24 -4.43
CA PHE A 133 -25.64 4.70 -3.07
C PHE A 133 -26.40 3.38 -3.03
N THR A 134 -25.83 2.43 -2.31
CA THR A 134 -26.50 1.21 -1.87
C THR A 134 -27.13 1.43 -0.49
N PRO A 135 -28.08 0.60 -0.02
CA PRO A 135 -28.69 0.74 1.31
C PRO A 135 -27.70 0.79 2.49
N GLN A 136 -26.46 0.29 2.31
CA GLN A 136 -25.42 0.31 3.33
C GLN A 136 -24.58 1.60 3.35
N ILE A 137 -24.68 2.45 2.32
CA ILE A 137 -23.88 3.67 2.14
C ILE A 137 -24.74 4.89 2.45
N SER A 138 -24.24 5.79 3.30
CA SER A 138 -24.86 7.07 3.57
C SER A 138 -23.81 8.13 3.92
N TRP A 139 -24.17 9.41 3.87
CA TRP A 139 -23.25 10.47 4.30
C TRP A 139 -22.83 10.35 5.77
N ALA A 140 -23.71 9.82 6.63
CA ALA A 140 -23.42 9.61 8.05
C ALA A 140 -22.25 8.63 8.28
N ASN A 141 -21.98 7.72 7.34
CA ASN A 141 -20.88 6.77 7.42
C ASN A 141 -19.74 7.04 6.41
N TYR A 142 -19.70 8.25 5.82
CA TYR A 142 -18.60 8.70 4.98
C TYR A 142 -17.28 8.79 5.78
N GLY A 143 -16.19 8.27 5.22
CA GLY A 143 -14.87 8.28 5.86
C GLY A 143 -14.63 7.13 6.84
N SER A 144 -15.69 6.63 7.47
CA SER A 144 -15.65 5.47 8.37
C SER A 144 -15.91 4.16 7.63
N TYR A 145 -17.03 4.06 6.91
CA TYR A 145 -17.46 2.86 6.19
C TYR A 145 -17.05 2.88 4.71
N TRP A 146 -17.25 3.99 4.01
CA TRP A 146 -16.94 4.11 2.58
C TRP A 146 -16.10 5.35 2.27
N TRP A 147 -15.43 5.32 1.11
CA TRP A 147 -14.63 6.40 0.56
C TRP A 147 -14.99 6.63 -0.91
N VAL A 148 -14.64 7.81 -1.44
CA VAL A 148 -14.66 8.05 -2.88
C VAL A 148 -13.53 7.23 -3.51
N ASP A 149 -13.90 6.32 -4.40
CA ASP A 149 -13.00 5.48 -5.19
C ASP A 149 -12.97 5.96 -6.65
N HIS A 150 -11.91 5.57 -7.35
CA HIS A 150 -11.82 5.75 -8.79
C HIS A 150 -12.20 4.43 -9.46
N ILE A 151 -13.17 4.44 -10.38
CA ILE A 151 -13.58 3.27 -11.15
C ILE A 151 -12.34 2.74 -11.89
N LEU A 152 -11.76 3.56 -12.79
CA LEU A 152 -10.44 3.36 -13.38
C LEU A 152 -9.35 3.82 -12.40
N PRO A 153 -8.39 2.95 -12.02
CA PRO A 153 -7.38 3.29 -11.03
C PRO A 153 -6.53 4.51 -11.39
N ARG A 154 -6.27 5.38 -10.41
CA ARG A 154 -5.38 6.55 -10.56
C ARG A 154 -3.98 6.22 -11.10
N SER A 155 -3.51 5.00 -10.89
CA SER A 155 -2.19 4.55 -11.36
C SER A 155 -2.14 4.26 -12.86
N TRP A 156 -3.28 4.18 -13.54
CA TRP A 156 -3.35 3.96 -14.99
C TRP A 156 -3.20 5.26 -15.78
N PHE A 157 -3.41 6.39 -15.13
CA PHE A 157 -3.33 7.71 -15.74
C PHE A 157 -1.95 8.32 -15.51
N ASN A 158 -1.42 8.96 -16.55
CA ASN A 158 -0.22 9.78 -16.48
C ASN A 158 -0.59 11.25 -16.65
N TYR A 159 -0.23 12.08 -15.67
CA TYR A 159 -0.43 13.53 -15.68
C TYR A 159 0.50 14.20 -14.68
N LYS A 160 0.84 15.45 -14.94
CA LYS A 160 1.66 16.32 -14.09
C LYS A 160 0.95 17.62 -13.75
N GLU A 161 0.07 18.09 -14.63
CA GLU A 161 -0.67 19.33 -14.49
C GLU A 161 -2.18 19.09 -14.59
N PRO A 162 -3.02 19.99 -14.04
CA PRO A 162 -4.47 19.82 -14.09
C PRO A 162 -5.09 19.90 -15.49
N GLU A 163 -4.41 20.53 -16.44
CA GLU A 163 -4.88 20.68 -17.81
C GLU A 163 -4.78 19.37 -18.60
N ASP A 164 -3.95 18.43 -18.14
CA ASP A 164 -3.71 17.14 -18.78
C ASP A 164 -5.01 16.35 -18.92
N VAL A 165 -5.23 15.76 -20.11
CA VAL A 165 -6.43 14.95 -20.39
C VAL A 165 -6.57 13.79 -19.41
N GLY A 166 -5.45 13.14 -19.06
CA GLY A 166 -5.43 12.05 -18.09
C GLY A 166 -5.88 12.49 -16.69
N PHE A 167 -5.57 13.73 -16.27
CA PHE A 167 -6.03 14.27 -15.00
C PHE A 167 -7.55 14.45 -15.01
N LYS A 168 -8.08 15.07 -16.08
CA LYS A 168 -9.52 15.35 -16.23
C LYS A 168 -10.35 14.07 -16.26
N ILE A 169 -9.90 13.05 -16.98
CA ILE A 169 -10.58 11.73 -17.01
C ILE A 169 -10.50 11.06 -15.64
N CYS A 170 -9.31 11.06 -15.02
CA CYS A 170 -9.10 10.42 -13.74
C CYS A 170 -10.04 10.98 -12.65
N TRP A 171 -10.20 12.31 -12.62
CA TRP A 171 -11.01 13.01 -11.63
C TRP A 171 -12.42 13.36 -12.13
N SER A 172 -12.90 12.78 -13.22
CA SER A 172 -14.24 13.07 -13.75
C SER A 172 -15.35 12.45 -12.89
N LEU A 173 -16.57 12.99 -12.98
CA LEU A 173 -17.75 12.46 -12.28
C LEU A 173 -18.07 11.02 -12.69
N GLU A 174 -17.77 10.66 -13.94
CA GLU A 174 -17.97 9.33 -14.50
C GLU A 174 -16.99 8.32 -13.90
N ASN A 175 -15.79 8.76 -13.51
CA ASN A 175 -14.76 7.90 -12.95
C ASN A 175 -14.76 7.84 -11.42
N LEU A 176 -15.59 8.62 -10.73
CA LEU A 176 -15.69 8.60 -9.27
C LEU A 176 -16.93 7.82 -8.80
N GLN A 177 -16.74 6.95 -7.81
CA GLN A 177 -17.79 6.12 -7.23
C GLN A 177 -17.68 6.03 -5.70
N PRO A 178 -18.80 5.85 -4.98
CA PRO A 178 -18.75 5.46 -3.58
C PRO A 178 -18.36 3.98 -3.47
N LEU A 179 -17.38 3.66 -2.62
CA LEU A 179 -16.98 2.27 -2.38
C LEU A 179 -16.66 2.03 -0.92
N GLU A 180 -17.11 0.88 -0.39
CA GLU A 180 -16.73 0.44 0.96
C GLU A 180 -15.21 0.45 1.10
N LYS A 181 -14.73 1.00 2.21
CA LYS A 181 -13.31 1.22 2.49
C LYS A 181 -12.48 -0.06 2.39
N ILE A 182 -12.97 -1.17 2.95
CA ILE A 182 -12.25 -2.45 2.92
C ILE A 182 -12.20 -2.99 1.49
N THR A 183 -13.31 -2.87 0.76
CA THR A 183 -13.42 -3.28 -0.63
C THR A 183 -12.49 -2.46 -1.53
N ASN A 184 -12.44 -1.13 -1.35
CA ASN A 184 -11.50 -0.25 -2.04
C ASN A 184 -10.03 -0.65 -1.78
N ILE A 185 -9.67 -0.89 -0.52
CA ILE A 185 -8.30 -1.34 -0.16
C ILE A 185 -7.95 -2.67 -0.86
N LYS A 186 -8.89 -3.62 -0.94
CA LYS A 186 -8.70 -4.91 -1.61
C LYS A 186 -8.66 -4.78 -3.14
N LYS A 187 -9.45 -3.86 -3.70
CA LYS A 187 -9.50 -3.54 -5.14
C LYS A 187 -8.13 -3.10 -5.63
N SER A 188 -7.43 -2.25 -4.88
CA SER A 188 -6.09 -1.77 -5.24
C SER A 188 -6.10 -1.10 -6.63
N ASN A 189 -5.33 -1.60 -7.60
CA ASN A 189 -5.33 -1.12 -9.00
C ASN A 189 -6.06 -2.08 -9.96
N LYS A 190 -6.96 -2.91 -9.44
CA LYS A 190 -7.81 -3.79 -10.25
C LYS A 190 -9.07 -3.03 -10.65
N PHE A 191 -9.50 -3.21 -11.89
CA PHE A 191 -10.78 -2.72 -12.40
C PHE A 191 -11.75 -3.90 -12.44
#